data_AF-A0A316BIZ6-F1
#
_entry.id   AF-A0A316BIZ6-F1
#
_cell.length_a   1.000
_cell.length_b   1.000
_cell.length_c   1.000
_cell.angle_alpha   90.00
_cell.angle_beta   90.00
_cell.angle_gamma   90.00
#
_symmetry.space_group_name_H-M   'P 1'
#
loop_
_entity.id
_entity.type
_entity.pdbx_description
1 polymer ?
#
loop_
_entity_poly.entity_id
_entity_poly.type
_entity_poly.pdbx_seq_one_letter_code
_entity_poly.pdbx_strand_id
1 'polypeptide(L)'
;MNKSEYLTKLTNELGHMPYGDVKDIIQSMEEHFDEGVSAGRSEEEIAASLGDPKELAQEFKDGAKFKQVIKKRKLTDNFKGPDGRGRLFVIIFNAFVGIECWLILLAAIIAAFCFLAGDCAVTGLIVAGLIMGKLTEFLVPFIFLVLTLVCVAIFLLIILILGIKYYARGLKAYIRWNKHIWNYGLGED
;
A
#
# COMPACT_ATOMS: atom_id res chain seq x y z
N MET A 1 -32.27 -12.07 -2.40
CA MET A 1 -33.27 -12.54 -1.42
C MET A 1 -33.70 -11.34 -0.63
N ASN A 2 -35.00 -11.17 -0.43
CA ASN A 2 -35.54 -10.00 0.29
C ASN A 2 -35.43 -10.20 1.82
N LYS A 3 -35.70 -9.15 2.60
CA LYS A 3 -35.65 -9.19 4.07
C LYS A 3 -36.50 -10.32 4.64
N SER A 4 -37.74 -10.45 4.17
CA SER A 4 -38.71 -11.42 4.68
C SER A 4 -38.30 -12.88 4.43
N GLU A 5 -37.77 -13.18 3.24
CA GLU A 5 -37.25 -14.50 2.86
C GLU A 5 -36.02 -14.86 3.69
N TYR A 6 -35.13 -13.89 3.93
CA TYR A 6 -33.92 -14.09 4.73
C TYR A 6 -34.27 -14.44 6.18
N LEU A 7 -35.14 -13.66 6.81
CA LEU A 7 -35.56 -13.85 8.21
C LEU A 7 -36.35 -15.14 8.40
N THR A 8 -37.19 -15.52 7.42
CA THR A 8 -37.95 -16.77 7.46
C THR A 8 -37.01 -17.98 7.43
N LYS A 9 -36.01 -17.96 6.54
CA LYS A 9 -34.99 -19.02 6.48
C LYS A 9 -34.16 -19.07 7.75
N LEU A 10 -33.71 -17.91 8.26
CA LEU A 10 -32.93 -17.84 9.49
C LEU A 10 -33.71 -18.39 10.70
N THR A 11 -34.99 -18.03 10.82
CA THR A 11 -35.88 -18.53 11.89
C THR A 11 -36.03 -20.04 11.83
N ASN A 12 -36.25 -20.60 10.64
CA ASN A 12 -36.38 -22.05 10.46
C ASN A 12 -35.09 -22.79 10.86
N GLU A 13 -33.93 -22.25 10.52
CA GLU A 13 -32.63 -22.85 10.87
C GLU A 13 -32.27 -22.69 12.35
N LEU A 14 -32.75 -21.63 13.01
CA LEU A 14 -32.56 -21.37 14.44
C LEU A 14 -33.57 -22.12 15.34
N GLY A 15 -34.56 -22.82 14.78
CA GLY A 15 -35.66 -23.45 15.54
C GLY A 15 -35.26 -24.48 16.60
N HIS A 16 -34.00 -24.91 16.65
CA HIS A 16 -33.45 -25.80 17.70
C HIS A 16 -32.93 -25.06 18.96
N MET A 17 -32.95 -23.72 18.96
CA MET A 17 -32.47 -22.86 20.06
C MET A 17 -33.65 -22.42 20.96
N PRO A 18 -33.42 -22.02 22.24
CA PRO A 18 -34.48 -21.46 23.08
C PRO A 18 -35.22 -20.31 22.41
N TYR A 19 -36.55 -20.30 22.51
CA TYR A 19 -37.42 -19.32 21.85
C TYR A 19 -37.06 -17.85 22.17
N GLY A 20 -36.57 -17.57 23.38
CA GLY A 20 -36.11 -16.24 23.77
C GLY A 20 -34.92 -15.75 22.94
N ASP A 21 -33.89 -16.60 22.80
CA ASP A 21 -32.68 -16.26 22.06
C ASP A 21 -32.96 -16.10 20.56
N VAL A 22 -33.84 -16.95 20.00
CA VAL A 22 -34.26 -16.85 18.60
C VAL A 22 -34.96 -15.51 18.35
N LYS A 23 -35.89 -15.12 19.22
CA LYS A 23 -36.61 -13.85 19.09
C LYS A 23 -35.67 -12.65 19.15
N ASP A 24 -34.71 -12.66 20.07
CA ASP A 24 -33.73 -11.58 20.23
C ASP A 24 -32.81 -11.43 19.01
N ILE A 25 -32.39 -12.56 18.41
CA ILE A 25 -31.57 -12.57 17.19
C ILE A 25 -32.37 -12.03 15.99
N ILE A 26 -33.62 -12.46 15.82
CA ILE A 26 -34.48 -12.02 14.71
C ILE A 26 -34.79 -10.52 14.85
N GLN A 27 -35.12 -10.05 16.04
CA GLN A 27 -35.36 -8.62 16.28
C GLN A 27 -34.10 -7.78 15.97
N SER A 28 -32.92 -8.22 16.43
CA SER A 28 -31.66 -7.54 16.13
C SER A 28 -31.34 -7.53 14.63
N MET A 29 -31.72 -8.59 13.90
CA MET A 29 -31.57 -8.64 12.43
C MET A 29 -32.53 -7.71 11.72
N GLU A 30 -33.80 -7.63 12.16
CA GLU A 30 -34.77 -6.69 11.60
C GLU A 30 -34.29 -5.25 11.74
N GLU A 31 -33.82 -4.87 12.93
CA GLU A 31 -33.22 -3.55 13.18
C GLU A 31 -32.03 -3.29 12.26
N HIS A 32 -31.17 -4.29 12.01
CA HIS A 32 -30.03 -4.15 11.11
C HIS A 32 -30.43 -3.94 9.64
N PHE A 33 -31.48 -4.64 9.17
CA PHE A 33 -32.03 -4.42 7.84
C PHE A 33 -32.65 -3.02 7.72
N ASP A 34 -33.40 -2.56 8.73
CA ASP A 34 -34.04 -1.24 8.73
C ASP A 34 -33.02 -0.09 8.76
N GLU A 35 -31.93 -0.26 9.52
CA GLU A 35 -30.77 0.65 9.49
C GLU A 35 -30.12 0.68 8.10
N GLY A 36 -29.94 -0.48 7.47
CA GLY A 36 -29.32 -0.59 6.14
C GLY A 36 -30.15 0.04 5.03
N VAL A 37 -31.48 -0.15 5.07
CA VAL A 37 -32.43 0.48 4.13
C VAL A 37 -32.47 1.99 4.35
N SER A 38 -32.46 2.45 5.61
CA SER A 38 -32.39 3.89 5.95
C SER A 38 -31.09 4.54 5.49
N ALA A 39 -30.00 3.77 5.40
CA ALA A 39 -28.71 4.20 4.85
C ALA A 39 -28.64 4.16 3.31
N GLY A 40 -29.74 3.82 2.62
CA GLY A 40 -29.83 3.83 1.16
C GLY A 40 -29.37 2.54 0.47
N ARG A 41 -29.18 1.44 1.20
CA ARG A 41 -28.87 0.12 0.61
C ARG A 41 -30.14 -0.64 0.27
N SER A 42 -30.09 -1.45 -0.79
CA SER A 42 -31.21 -2.37 -1.11
C SER A 42 -31.23 -3.58 -0.16
N GLU A 43 -32.41 -4.17 0.06
CA GLU A 43 -32.54 -5.36 0.91
C GLU A 43 -31.72 -6.54 0.38
N GLU A 44 -31.62 -6.66 -0.94
CA GLU A 44 -30.86 -7.71 -1.62
C GLU A 44 -29.35 -7.57 -1.38
N GLU A 45 -28.83 -6.35 -1.36
CA GLU A 45 -27.41 -6.08 -1.05
C GLU A 45 -27.10 -6.39 0.41
N ILE A 46 -27.99 -6.03 1.33
CA ILE A 46 -27.83 -6.33 2.76
C ILE A 46 -27.82 -7.86 2.96
N ALA A 47 -28.76 -8.57 2.35
CA ALA A 47 -28.80 -10.03 2.42
C ALA A 47 -27.55 -10.68 1.80
N ALA A 48 -27.05 -10.16 0.67
CA ALA A 48 -25.81 -10.63 0.07
C ALA A 48 -24.60 -10.44 1.00
N SER A 49 -24.52 -9.31 1.71
CA SER A 49 -23.47 -9.05 2.70
C SER A 49 -23.55 -10.02 3.90
N LEU A 50 -24.77 -10.39 4.28
CA LEU A 50 -25.07 -11.32 5.38
C LEU A 50 -24.90 -12.80 5.00
N GLY A 51 -24.74 -13.13 3.72
CA GLY A 51 -24.42 -14.47 3.20
C GLY A 51 -25.53 -15.51 3.35
N ASP A 52 -25.18 -16.79 3.53
CA ASP A 52 -26.17 -17.86 3.66
C ASP A 52 -26.78 -17.88 5.09
N PRO A 53 -28.12 -17.77 5.22
CA PRO A 53 -28.83 -17.92 6.50
C PRO A 53 -28.48 -19.20 7.28
N LYS A 54 -28.13 -20.29 6.58
CA LYS A 54 -27.77 -21.58 7.21
C LYS A 54 -26.44 -21.50 7.96
N GLU A 55 -25.41 -20.95 7.30
CA GLU A 55 -24.10 -20.74 7.91
C GLU A 55 -24.20 -19.77 9.09
N LEU A 56 -25.01 -18.72 8.92
CA LEU A 56 -25.26 -17.74 9.97
C LEU A 56 -25.92 -18.38 11.21
N ALA A 57 -26.93 -19.22 11.00
CA ALA A 57 -27.58 -19.97 12.08
C ALA A 57 -26.62 -20.92 12.79
N GLN A 58 -25.68 -21.53 12.07
CA GLN A 58 -24.65 -22.39 12.65
C GLN A 58 -23.66 -21.61 13.53
N GLU A 59 -23.19 -20.44 13.08
CA GLU A 59 -22.33 -19.57 13.90
C GLU A 59 -23.04 -19.14 15.22
N PHE A 60 -24.35 -18.85 15.16
CA PHE A 60 -25.14 -18.56 16.37
C PHE A 60 -25.31 -19.77 17.29
N LYS A 61 -25.49 -20.98 16.74
CA LYS A 61 -25.53 -22.24 17.51
C LYS A 61 -24.20 -22.52 18.22
N ASP A 62 -23.08 -22.16 17.59
CA ASP A 62 -21.73 -22.28 18.16
C ASP A 62 -21.42 -21.21 19.23
N GLY A 63 -22.42 -20.38 19.60
CA GLY A 63 -22.32 -19.39 20.66
C GLY A 63 -21.78 -18.03 20.22
N ALA A 64 -21.70 -17.77 18.91
CA ALA A 64 -21.27 -16.47 18.42
C ALA A 64 -22.29 -15.38 18.80
N LYS A 65 -21.80 -14.25 19.33
CA LYS A 65 -22.66 -13.10 19.64
C LYS A 65 -22.96 -12.31 18.38
N PHE A 66 -24.19 -11.82 18.24
CA PHE A 66 -24.65 -10.98 17.13
C PHE A 66 -23.66 -9.87 16.73
N LYS A 67 -23.17 -9.10 17.72
CA LYS A 67 -22.19 -8.02 17.48
C LYS A 67 -20.88 -8.50 16.84
N GLN A 68 -20.42 -9.71 17.16
CA GLN A 68 -19.19 -10.26 16.60
C GLN A 68 -19.38 -10.67 15.14
N VAL A 69 -20.51 -11.32 14.85
CA VAL A 69 -20.86 -11.76 13.49
C VAL A 69 -21.02 -10.56 12.55
N ILE A 70 -21.77 -9.54 12.98
CA ILE A 70 -21.96 -8.31 12.19
C ILE A 70 -20.65 -7.55 12.00
N LYS A 71 -19.78 -7.49 13.02
CA LYS A 71 -18.46 -6.86 12.89
C LYS A 71 -17.56 -7.63 11.90
N LYS A 72 -17.57 -8.97 11.96
CA LYS A 72 -16.83 -9.84 11.02
C LYS A 72 -17.33 -9.59 9.59
N ARG A 73 -18.65 -9.58 9.37
CA ARG A 73 -19.23 -9.36 8.05
C ARG A 73 -19.07 -7.94 7.50
N LYS A 74 -19.13 -6.89 8.34
CA LYS A 74 -18.77 -5.52 7.92
C LYS A 74 -17.31 -5.41 7.42
N LEU A 75 -16.40 -6.20 7.97
CA LEU A 75 -15.02 -6.26 7.47
C LEU A 75 -14.93 -6.99 6.12
N THR A 76 -15.79 -7.98 5.88
CA THR A 76 -15.85 -8.74 4.61
C THR A 76 -16.62 -8.00 3.51
N ASP A 77 -17.68 -7.26 3.84
CA ASP A 77 -18.51 -6.47 2.92
C ASP A 77 -17.75 -5.26 2.35
N ASN A 78 -16.85 -4.68 3.15
CA ASN A 78 -15.86 -3.69 2.68
C ASN A 78 -14.76 -4.31 1.79
N PHE A 79 -14.80 -5.62 1.54
CA PHE A 79 -13.82 -6.36 0.76
C PHE A 79 -14.44 -6.84 -0.56
N LYS A 80 -15.01 -5.92 -1.35
CA LYS A 80 -15.09 -6.11 -2.80
C LYS A 80 -13.65 -6.10 -3.34
N GLY A 81 -13.02 -7.27 -3.36
CA GLY A 81 -11.72 -7.44 -4.01
C GLY A 81 -11.81 -6.90 -5.44
N PRO A 82 -10.72 -6.33 -5.98
CA PRO A 82 -10.81 -5.49 -7.15
C PRO A 82 -11.32 -6.30 -8.33
N ASP A 83 -12.24 -5.68 -9.07
CA ASP A 83 -12.53 -6.07 -10.45
C ASP A 83 -11.20 -6.27 -11.17
N GLY A 84 -11.07 -7.37 -11.93
CA GLY A 84 -9.80 -7.80 -12.54
C GLY A 84 -9.08 -6.71 -13.36
N ARG A 85 -9.80 -5.63 -13.73
CA ARG A 85 -9.29 -4.40 -14.33
C ARG A 85 -8.22 -3.69 -13.50
N GLY A 86 -8.40 -3.55 -12.18
CA GLY A 86 -7.43 -2.86 -11.32
C GLY A 86 -6.11 -3.62 -11.21
N ARG A 87 -6.18 -4.96 -11.12
CA ARG A 87 -4.99 -5.82 -11.12
C ARG A 87 -4.27 -5.80 -12.46
N LEU A 88 -5.03 -5.89 -13.57
CA LEU A 88 -4.46 -5.83 -14.92
C LEU A 88 -3.75 -4.49 -15.17
N PHE A 89 -4.34 -3.38 -14.72
CA PHE A 89 -3.71 -2.07 -14.82
C PHE A 89 -2.37 -2.01 -14.09
N VAL A 90 -2.31 -2.45 -12.82
CA VAL A 90 -1.06 -2.43 -12.03
C VAL A 90 0.02 -3.28 -12.69
N ILE A 91 -0.33 -4.44 -13.24
CA ILE A 91 0.61 -5.33 -13.94
C ILE A 91 1.18 -4.64 -15.18
N ILE A 92 0.30 -4.17 -16.08
CA ILE A 92 0.72 -3.52 -17.33
C ILE A 92 1.50 -2.24 -17.03
N PHE A 93 1.00 -1.40 -16.13
CA PHE A 93 1.65 -0.15 -15.76
C PHE A 93 3.04 -0.39 -15.15
N ASN A 94 3.19 -1.36 -14.24
CA ASN A 94 4.50 -1.69 -13.68
C ASN A 94 5.46 -2.27 -14.72
N ALA A 95 4.96 -3.07 -15.67
CA ALA A 95 5.77 -3.76 -16.66
C ALA A 95 6.31 -2.86 -17.79
N PHE A 96 5.73 -1.68 -18.00
CA PHE A 96 6.15 -0.76 -19.06
C PHE A 96 6.64 0.60 -18.56
N VAL A 97 6.16 1.04 -17.41
CA VAL A 97 6.43 2.39 -16.91
C VAL A 97 7.01 2.35 -15.50
N GLY A 98 6.36 1.62 -14.60
CA GLY A 98 6.68 1.64 -13.19
C GLY A 98 8.12 1.24 -12.91
N ILE A 99 8.51 0.03 -13.32
CA ILE A 99 9.84 -0.51 -13.03
C ILE A 99 10.93 0.31 -13.73
N GLU A 100 10.71 0.68 -14.99
CA GLU A 100 11.62 1.44 -15.83
C GLU A 100 11.96 2.80 -15.22
N CYS A 101 10.94 3.54 -14.75
CA CYS A 101 11.13 4.82 -14.08
C CYS A 101 12.01 4.67 -12.82
N TRP A 102 11.76 3.64 -11.99
CA TRP A 102 12.56 3.41 -10.79
C TRP A 102 14.00 2.96 -11.12
N LEU A 103 14.19 2.16 -12.18
CA LEU A 103 15.51 1.75 -12.65
C LEU A 103 16.34 2.94 -13.15
N ILE A 104 15.74 3.89 -13.87
CA ILE A 104 16.44 5.11 -14.32
C ILE A 104 16.89 5.95 -13.11
N LEU A 105 16.01 6.11 -12.10
CA LEU A 105 16.36 6.83 -10.88
C LEU A 105 17.48 6.11 -10.10
N LEU A 106 17.45 4.79 -10.04
CA LEU A 106 18.50 3.99 -9.42
C LEU A 106 19.83 4.14 -10.18
N ALA A 107 19.81 4.09 -11.51
CA ALA A 107 20.98 4.28 -12.35
C ALA A 107 21.59 5.68 -12.15
N ALA A 108 20.76 6.72 -11.99
CA ALA A 108 21.23 8.07 -11.68
C ALA A 108 21.93 8.15 -10.31
N ILE A 109 21.44 7.44 -9.29
CA ILE A 109 22.09 7.36 -7.97
C ILE A 109 23.45 6.65 -8.08
N ILE A 110 23.51 5.54 -8.83
CA ILE A 110 24.76 4.80 -9.07
C ILE A 110 25.76 5.69 -9.82
N ALA A 111 25.32 6.38 -10.87
CA ALA A 111 26.16 7.31 -11.61
C ALA A 111 26.72 8.41 -10.70
N ALA A 112 25.88 9.02 -9.86
CA ALA A 112 26.33 10.02 -8.89
C ALA A 112 27.39 9.47 -7.91
N PHE A 113 27.26 8.22 -7.49
CA PHE A 113 28.27 7.55 -6.67
C PHE A 113 29.60 7.36 -7.43
N CYS A 114 29.54 6.91 -8.70
CA CYS A 114 30.71 6.78 -9.55
C CYS A 114 31.42 8.13 -9.79
N PHE A 115 30.67 9.21 -10.00
CA PHE A 115 31.23 10.55 -10.13
C PHE A 115 31.94 11.00 -8.85
N LEU A 116 31.33 10.77 -7.68
CA LEU A 116 31.96 11.08 -6.39
C LEU A 116 33.26 10.28 -6.19
N ALA A 117 33.25 8.99 -6.51
CA ALA A 117 34.44 8.14 -6.42
C ALA A 117 35.55 8.60 -7.37
N GLY A 118 35.18 8.97 -8.60
CA GLY A 118 36.11 9.52 -9.59
C GLY A 118 36.73 10.85 -9.15
N ASP A 119 35.92 11.75 -8.60
CA ASP A 119 36.35 13.03 -8.06
C ASP A 119 37.35 12.87 -6.90
N CYS A 120 37.06 11.97 -5.95
CA CYS A 120 37.97 11.61 -4.88
C CYS A 120 39.30 11.04 -5.39
N ALA A 121 39.25 10.17 -6.42
CA ALA A 121 40.45 9.58 -7.01
C ALA A 121 41.33 10.64 -7.69
N VAL A 122 40.74 11.54 -8.49
CA VAL A 122 41.45 12.65 -9.14
C VAL A 122 42.08 13.58 -8.10
N THR A 123 41.31 13.95 -7.07
CA THR A 123 41.81 14.79 -5.98
C THR A 123 43.01 14.13 -5.27
N GLY A 124 42.91 12.84 -4.97
CA GLY A 124 44.01 12.07 -4.35
C GLY A 124 45.27 12.02 -5.22
N LEU A 125 45.13 11.85 -6.53
CA LEU A 125 46.27 11.85 -7.47
C LEU A 125 46.97 13.21 -7.52
N ILE A 126 46.21 14.32 -7.56
CA ILE A 126 46.77 15.68 -7.55
C ILE A 126 47.55 15.91 -6.25
N VAL A 127 46.95 15.59 -5.10
CA VAL A 127 47.60 15.73 -3.79
C VAL A 127 48.88 14.90 -3.70
N ALA A 128 48.86 13.66 -4.16
CA ALA A 128 50.05 12.80 -4.19
C ALA A 128 51.15 13.39 -5.10
N GLY A 129 50.79 13.93 -6.26
CA GLY A 129 51.72 14.58 -7.18
C GLY A 129 52.37 15.86 -6.60
N LEU A 130 51.62 16.62 -5.79
CA LEU A 130 52.13 17.77 -5.06
C LEU A 130 53.12 17.36 -3.96
N ILE A 131 52.78 16.32 -3.17
CA ILE A 131 53.65 15.81 -2.09
C ILE A 131 54.97 15.24 -2.64
N MET A 132 54.91 14.53 -3.76
CA MET A 132 56.09 13.97 -4.43
C MET A 132 56.96 15.02 -5.15
N GLY A 133 56.57 16.30 -5.12
CA GLY A 133 57.34 17.38 -5.71
C GLY A 133 57.31 17.45 -7.24
N LYS A 134 56.45 16.64 -7.90
CA LYS A 134 56.36 16.58 -9.37
C LYS A 134 55.54 17.73 -9.98
N LEU A 135 54.72 18.39 -9.17
CA LEU A 135 53.77 19.43 -9.60
C LEU A 135 54.07 20.81 -8.99
N THR A 136 55.31 21.04 -8.57
CA THR A 136 55.72 22.23 -7.80
C THR A 136 55.74 23.53 -8.62
N GLU A 137 55.95 23.44 -9.94
CA GLU A 137 55.94 24.60 -10.85
C GLU A 137 54.56 25.29 -10.94
N PHE A 138 53.49 24.56 -10.61
CA PHE A 138 52.10 25.06 -10.66
C PHE A 138 51.38 24.91 -9.31
N LEU A 139 52.11 25.08 -8.20
CA LEU A 139 51.60 24.84 -6.84
C LEU A 139 50.30 25.61 -6.53
N VAL A 140 50.27 26.92 -6.79
CA VAL A 140 49.12 27.78 -6.45
C VAL A 140 47.85 27.37 -7.19
N PRO A 141 47.85 27.21 -8.53
CA PRO A 141 46.69 26.68 -9.27
C PRO A 141 46.19 25.33 -8.77
N PHE A 142 47.08 24.38 -8.44
CA PHE A 142 46.68 23.07 -7.96
C PHE A 142 46.01 23.11 -6.58
N ILE A 143 46.43 24.01 -5.69
CA ILE A 143 45.76 24.21 -4.40
C ILE A 143 44.32 24.69 -4.59
N PHE A 144 44.10 25.67 -5.47
CA PHE A 144 42.75 26.14 -5.80
C PHE A 144 41.90 25.06 -6.48
N LEU A 145 42.51 24.24 -7.35
CA LEU A 145 41.83 23.11 -7.98
C LEU A 145 41.38 22.08 -6.94
N VAL A 146 42.27 21.66 -6.04
CA VAL A 146 41.94 20.71 -4.95
C VAL A 146 40.83 21.27 -4.06
N LEU A 147 40.90 22.55 -3.68
CA LEU A 147 39.85 23.19 -2.89
C LEU A 147 38.49 23.13 -3.61
N THR A 148 38.48 23.40 -4.92
CA THR A 148 37.28 23.35 -5.74
C THR A 148 36.71 21.93 -5.84
N LEU A 149 37.57 20.93 -6.09
CA LEU A 149 37.16 19.52 -6.15
C LEU A 149 36.57 19.05 -4.80
N VAL A 150 37.18 19.44 -3.67
CA VAL A 150 36.63 19.14 -2.34
C VAL A 150 35.24 19.76 -2.14
N CYS A 151 35.03 21.01 -2.58
CA CYS A 151 33.71 21.63 -2.54
C CYS A 151 32.69 20.87 -3.41
N VAL A 152 33.09 20.44 -4.60
CA VAL A 152 32.26 19.62 -5.50
C VAL A 152 31.94 18.26 -4.87
N ALA A 153 32.91 17.59 -4.25
CA ALA A 153 32.72 16.33 -3.55
C ALA A 153 31.65 16.44 -2.45
N ILE A 154 31.74 17.49 -1.61
CA ILE A 154 30.77 17.74 -0.53
C ILE A 154 29.39 17.99 -1.12
N PHE A 155 29.29 18.79 -2.18
CA PHE A 155 28.03 19.07 -2.86
C PHE A 155 27.39 17.81 -3.45
N LEU A 156 28.18 16.99 -4.16
CA LEU A 156 27.73 15.70 -4.71
C LEU A 156 27.30 14.72 -3.61
N LEU A 157 28.02 14.68 -2.48
CA LEU A 157 27.67 13.86 -1.34
C LEU A 157 26.29 14.25 -0.77
N ILE A 158 26.02 15.55 -0.63
CA ILE A 158 24.71 16.04 -0.14
C ILE A 158 23.60 15.62 -1.11
N ILE A 159 23.78 15.84 -2.41
CA ILE A 159 22.81 15.42 -3.44
C ILE A 159 22.57 13.91 -3.39
N LEU A 160 23.62 13.11 -3.24
CA LEU A 160 23.51 11.66 -3.15
C LEU A 160 22.69 11.22 -1.93
N ILE A 161 22.97 11.79 -0.75
CA ILE A 161 22.24 11.46 0.48
C ILE A 161 20.75 11.84 0.34
N LEU A 162 20.46 13.03 -0.22
CA LEU A 162 19.09 13.45 -0.48
C LEU A 162 18.42 12.53 -1.51
N GLY A 163 19.12 12.22 -2.60
CA GLY A 163 18.65 11.31 -3.65
C GLY A 163 18.23 9.95 -3.10
N ILE A 164 19.08 9.32 -2.29
CA ILE A 164 18.77 8.03 -1.64
C ILE A 164 17.57 8.15 -0.69
N LYS A 165 17.52 9.21 0.11
CA LYS A 165 16.42 9.44 1.06
C LYS A 165 15.07 9.62 0.35
N TYR A 166 15.02 10.42 -0.70
CA TYR A 166 13.81 10.64 -1.48
C TYR A 166 13.44 9.43 -2.32
N TYR A 167 14.42 8.72 -2.89
CA TYR A 167 14.21 7.46 -3.58
C TYR A 167 13.54 6.41 -2.67
N ALA A 168 14.07 6.19 -1.47
CA ALA A 168 13.49 5.23 -0.53
C ALA A 168 12.08 5.62 -0.06
N ARG A 169 11.83 6.92 0.16
CA ARG A 169 10.49 7.42 0.52
C ARG A 169 9.50 7.25 -0.64
N GLY A 170 9.92 7.62 -1.85
CA GLY A 170 9.13 7.48 -3.07
C GLY A 170 8.78 6.03 -3.35
N LEU A 171 9.75 5.12 -3.27
CA LEU A 171 9.53 3.70 -3.47
C LEU A 171 8.54 3.11 -2.44
N LYS A 172 8.64 3.51 -1.17
CA LYS A 172 7.66 3.10 -0.14
C LYS A 172 6.25 3.61 -0.44
N ALA A 173 6.13 4.87 -0.86
CA ALA A 173 4.84 5.44 -1.26
C ALA A 173 4.27 4.73 -2.49
N TYR A 174 5.12 4.43 -3.47
CA TYR A 174 4.78 3.71 -4.69
C TYR A 174 4.29 2.29 -4.42
N ILE A 175 5.01 1.51 -3.62
CA ILE A 175 4.61 0.14 -3.25
C ILE A 175 3.28 0.17 -2.50
N ARG A 176 3.08 1.15 -1.61
CA ARG A 176 1.82 1.31 -0.88
C ARG A 176 0.66 1.63 -1.83
N TRP A 177 0.88 2.51 -2.80
CA TRP A 177 -0.10 2.86 -3.81
C TRP A 177 -0.43 1.66 -4.71
N ASN A 178 0.57 0.91 -5.18
CA ASN A 178 0.35 -0.33 -5.92
C ASN A 178 -0.44 -1.36 -5.11
N LYS A 179 -0.11 -1.53 -3.82
CA LYS A 179 -0.86 -2.43 -2.92
C LYS A 179 -2.30 -1.97 -2.71
N HIS A 180 -2.52 -0.66 -2.63
CA HIS A 180 -3.86 -0.09 -2.52
C HIS A 180 -4.67 -0.40 -3.78
N ILE A 181 -4.17 -0.07 -4.97
CA ILE A 181 -4.88 -0.36 -6.23
C ILE A 181 -5.06 -1.86 -6.44
N TRP A 182 -4.07 -2.68 -6.06
CA TRP A 182 -4.16 -4.13 -6.15
C TRP A 182 -5.25 -4.75 -5.27
N ASN A 183 -5.59 -4.12 -4.13
CA ASN A 183 -6.57 -4.63 -3.19
C ASN A 183 -7.95 -3.98 -3.33
N TYR A 184 -8.00 -2.71 -3.72
CA TYR A 184 -9.22 -1.89 -3.73
C TYR A 184 -9.65 -1.43 -5.13
N GLY A 185 -8.85 -1.68 -6.16
CA GLY A 185 -9.12 -1.25 -7.53
C GLY A 185 -8.78 0.22 -7.77
N LEU A 186 -8.97 0.66 -9.02
CA LEU A 186 -9.11 2.08 -9.33
C LEU A 186 -10.56 2.40 -8.95
N GLY A 187 -10.79 3.12 -7.86
CA GLY A 187 -12.15 3.40 -7.38
C GLY A 187 -13.06 3.81 -8.53
N GLU A 188 -14.24 3.17 -8.61
CA GLU A 188 -15.26 3.57 -9.57
C GLU A 188 -15.75 4.97 -9.17
N ASP A 189 -15.36 5.97 -9.97
CA ASP A 189 -16.12 7.21 -10.14
C ASP A 189 -17.19 6.98 -11.23
#